data_AF-A0A7J5Q2G2-F1
#
_entry.id   AF-A0A7J5Q2G2-F1
#
_cell.length_a   1.000
_cell.length_b   1.000
_cell.length_c   1.000
_cell.angle_alpha   90.00
_cell.angle_beta   90.00
_cell.angle_gamma   90.00
#
_symmetry.space_group_name_H-M   'P 1'
#
loop_
_entity.id
_entity.type
_entity.pdbx_description
1 polymer ?
#
loop_
_entity_poly.entity_id
_entity_poly.type
_entity_poly.pdbx_seq_one_letter_code
_entity_poly.pdbx_strand_id
1 'polypeptide(L)'
;MSERRDIQEDILKNWANLGYITSSRIDDQLFLDDESLDAYLEAHKRLGLEAGYLSKIVEEKKLERDFIISKYDDLLYVLRTQTTCKPLYEIIIRELSALILHPVTRDIFYSISTGESVAKVADRHRITYGKTLQMYNSILKGLKLKKDILATYRKRAIDARFLSLVDNNKNINVGQEEWILQLPVRKVADTRLANILYNQDVRTVKDLLDIVSGRGWKSLLRIEGVGKTSYYHLLSKLQMIGVVDESLDRILAGCSNGSSIINDG
;
A
#
# COMPACT_ATOMS: atom_id res chain seq x y z
N MET A 1 40.10 -57.09 18.77
CA MET A 1 38.91 -56.24 19.01
C MET A 1 38.87 -55.06 18.05
N SER A 2 39.92 -54.24 17.99
CA SER A 2 40.08 -53.17 16.98
C SER A 2 39.96 -53.69 15.53
N GLU A 3 40.70 -54.75 15.16
CA GLU A 3 40.64 -55.36 13.81
C GLU A 3 39.30 -56.07 13.48
N ARG A 4 38.52 -56.46 14.49
CA ARG A 4 37.23 -57.17 14.27
C ARG A 4 36.07 -56.22 14.00
N ARG A 5 36.17 -54.95 14.41
CA ARG A 5 35.08 -53.97 14.34
C ARG A 5 35.45 -52.69 13.60
N ASP A 6 36.65 -52.62 13.02
CA ASP A 6 37.17 -51.49 12.22
C ASP A 6 37.18 -50.15 12.99
N ILE A 7 37.47 -50.21 14.30
CA ILE A 7 37.59 -49.03 15.18
C ILE A 7 39.04 -48.94 15.64
N GLN A 8 39.67 -47.77 15.49
CA GLN A 8 41.06 -47.58 15.92
C GLN A 8 41.22 -47.77 17.44
N GLU A 9 42.34 -48.36 17.84
CA GLU A 9 42.59 -48.79 19.22
C GLU A 9 42.71 -47.61 20.22
N ASP A 10 43.20 -46.46 19.75
CA ASP A 10 43.28 -45.21 20.50
C ASP A 10 41.88 -44.65 20.85
N ILE A 11 40.92 -44.78 19.93
CA ILE A 11 39.51 -44.40 20.15
C ILE A 11 38.89 -45.30 21.21
N LEU A 12 39.10 -46.62 21.12
CA LEU A 12 38.60 -47.59 22.11
C LEU A 12 39.21 -47.34 23.50
N LYS A 13 40.51 -47.06 23.58
CA LYS A 13 41.19 -46.69 24.84
C LYS A 13 40.59 -45.41 25.43
N ASN A 14 40.29 -44.42 24.61
CA ASN A 14 39.71 -43.17 25.07
C ASN A 14 38.29 -43.38 25.64
N TRP A 15 37.44 -44.11 24.93
CA TRP A 15 36.08 -44.42 25.40
C TRP A 15 36.07 -45.26 26.69
N ALA A 16 37.00 -46.22 26.82
CA ALA A 16 37.19 -46.98 28.04
C ALA A 16 37.66 -46.09 29.21
N ASN A 17 38.64 -45.21 28.97
CA ASN A 17 39.15 -44.28 29.99
C ASN A 17 38.11 -43.25 30.45
N LEU A 18 37.20 -42.85 29.56
CA LEU A 18 36.08 -41.95 29.87
C LEU A 18 34.89 -42.67 30.54
N GLY A 19 34.98 -43.99 30.73
CA GLY A 19 33.93 -44.79 31.37
C GLY A 19 32.70 -45.03 30.50
N TYR A 20 32.78 -44.79 29.19
CA TYR A 20 31.68 -45.03 28.25
C TYR A 20 31.48 -46.51 27.93
N ILE A 21 32.53 -47.31 28.10
CA ILE A 21 32.54 -48.75 27.89
C ILE A 21 33.21 -49.40 29.10
N THR A 22 32.59 -50.45 29.62
CA THR A 22 33.16 -51.22 30.73
C THR A 22 34.49 -51.83 30.30
N SER A 23 35.52 -51.63 31.12
CA SER A 23 36.86 -52.15 30.86
C SER A 23 37.53 -52.61 32.14
N SER A 24 38.48 -53.53 32.01
CA SER A 24 39.34 -53.99 33.10
C SER A 24 40.79 -54.03 32.64
N ARG A 25 41.72 -53.86 33.57
CA ARG A 25 43.15 -54.03 33.32
C ARG A 25 43.67 -55.22 34.08
N ILE A 26 44.34 -56.11 33.38
CA ILE A 26 45.13 -57.19 33.96
C ILE A 26 46.55 -56.97 33.42
N ASP A 27 47.48 -56.68 34.33
CA ASP A 27 48.82 -56.19 34.00
C ASP A 27 48.77 -54.95 33.08
N ASP A 28 49.59 -54.90 32.02
CA ASP A 28 49.62 -53.82 31.02
C ASP A 28 48.56 -53.99 29.91
N GLN A 29 47.66 -54.97 30.02
CA GLN A 29 46.69 -55.29 28.98
C GLN A 29 45.28 -54.82 29.35
N LEU A 30 44.66 -54.05 28.44
CA LEU A 30 43.30 -53.53 28.57
C LEU A 30 42.30 -54.53 27.96
N PHE A 31 41.36 -54.99 28.76
CA PHE A 31 40.24 -55.81 28.35
C PHE A 31 38.97 -54.97 28.30
N LEU A 32 38.20 -55.12 27.23
CA LEU A 32 36.93 -54.43 27.01
C LEU A 32 35.81 -55.45 27.15
N ASP A 33 34.71 -55.01 27.74
CA ASP A 33 33.47 -55.79 27.74
C ASP A 33 32.73 -55.62 26.40
N ASP A 34 32.60 -56.72 25.66
CA ASP A 34 32.01 -56.71 24.32
C ASP A 34 30.53 -56.27 24.33
N GLU A 35 29.79 -56.63 25.38
CA GLU A 35 28.37 -56.32 25.52
C GLU A 35 28.15 -54.82 25.81
N SER A 36 28.97 -54.23 26.68
CA SER A 36 28.99 -52.79 26.94
C SER A 36 29.39 -51.97 25.71
N LEU A 37 30.37 -52.43 24.93
CA LEU A 37 30.77 -51.78 23.68
C LEU A 37 29.64 -51.78 22.66
N ASP A 38 28.95 -52.92 22.51
CA ASP A 38 27.83 -53.05 21.57
C ASP A 38 26.62 -52.21 21.96
N ALA A 39 26.31 -52.16 23.26
CA ALA A 39 25.27 -51.27 23.78
C ALA A 39 25.59 -49.79 23.52
N TYR A 40 26.86 -49.38 23.71
CA TYR A 40 27.29 -48.00 23.47
C TYR A 40 27.19 -47.61 21.99
N LEU A 41 27.63 -48.49 21.08
CA LEU A 41 27.57 -48.26 19.63
C LEU A 41 26.13 -48.17 19.13
N GLU A 42 25.24 -49.04 19.59
CA GLU A 42 23.82 -48.99 19.19
C GLU A 42 23.10 -47.76 19.74
N ALA A 43 23.41 -47.34 20.97
CA ALA A 43 22.87 -46.10 21.52
C ALA A 43 23.29 -44.87 20.69
N HIS A 44 24.56 -44.80 20.27
CA HIS A 44 25.07 -43.71 19.44
C HIS A 44 24.49 -43.70 18.03
N LYS A 45 24.29 -44.87 17.39
CA LYS A 45 23.60 -44.95 16.09
C LYS A 45 22.15 -44.45 16.20
N ARG A 46 21.43 -44.83 17.26
CA ARG A 46 20.05 -44.37 17.51
C ARG A 46 20.00 -42.86 17.69
N LEU A 47 20.88 -42.29 18.51
CA LEU A 47 20.99 -40.84 18.70
C LEU A 47 21.30 -40.11 17.39
N GLY A 48 22.20 -40.65 16.55
CA GLY A 48 22.51 -40.08 15.23
C GLY A 48 21.31 -40.09 14.28
N LEU A 49 20.51 -41.16 14.28
CA LEU A 49 19.27 -41.27 13.51
C LEU A 49 18.20 -40.28 14.03
N GLU A 50 18.07 -40.15 15.34
CA GLU A 50 17.12 -39.23 15.99
C GLU A 50 17.49 -37.77 15.76
N ALA A 51 18.78 -37.43 15.85
CA ALA A 51 19.30 -36.10 15.49
C ALA A 51 19.08 -35.79 13.99
N GLY A 52 19.29 -36.78 13.11
CA GLY A 52 19.01 -36.64 11.69
C GLY A 52 17.51 -36.41 11.39
N TYR A 53 16.63 -37.10 12.11
CA TYR A 53 15.18 -36.91 12.01
C TYR A 53 14.74 -35.53 12.51
N LEU A 54 15.23 -35.11 13.68
CA LEU A 54 14.97 -33.78 14.23
C LEU A 54 15.47 -32.66 13.31
N SER A 55 16.65 -32.84 12.71
CA SER A 55 17.18 -31.87 11.74
C SER A 55 16.29 -31.71 10.52
N LYS A 56 15.69 -32.80 10.02
CA LYS A 56 14.73 -32.72 8.89
C LYS A 56 13.47 -31.96 9.28
N ILE A 57 12.90 -32.24 10.46
CA ILE A 57 11.73 -31.51 10.96
C ILE A 57 12.03 -30.02 11.08
N VAL A 58 13.21 -29.65 11.60
CA VAL A 58 13.60 -28.25 11.74
C VAL A 58 13.68 -27.55 10.37
N GLU A 59 14.28 -28.19 9.36
CA GLU A 59 14.33 -27.61 8.01
C GLU A 59 12.95 -27.48 7.36
N GLU A 60 12.08 -28.49 7.51
CA GLU A 60 10.69 -28.39 7.07
C GLU A 60 9.96 -27.22 7.74
N LYS A 61 10.15 -27.03 9.06
CA LYS A 61 9.55 -25.90 9.80
C LYS A 61 10.12 -24.54 9.40
N LYS A 62 11.40 -24.45 9.03
CA LYS A 62 11.97 -23.22 8.46
C LYS A 62 11.32 -22.89 7.12
N LEU A 63 11.16 -23.88 6.24
CA LEU A 63 10.51 -23.69 4.94
C LEU A 63 9.03 -23.29 5.09
N GLU A 64 8.30 -23.92 6.00
CA GLU A 64 6.91 -23.52 6.33
C GLU A 64 6.85 -22.06 6.80
N ARG A 65 7.75 -21.66 7.70
CA ARG A 65 7.84 -20.28 8.18
C ARG A 65 8.13 -19.32 7.03
N ASP A 66 9.11 -19.61 6.21
CA ASP A 66 9.52 -18.73 5.11
C ASP A 66 8.42 -18.61 4.04
N PHE A 67 7.69 -19.71 3.78
CA PHE A 67 6.49 -19.69 2.94
C PHE A 67 5.37 -18.83 3.52
N ILE A 68 5.13 -18.90 4.83
CA ILE A 68 4.14 -18.05 5.49
C ILE A 68 4.56 -16.58 5.41
N ILE A 69 5.83 -16.26 5.68
CA ILE A 69 6.36 -14.88 5.57
C ILE A 69 6.17 -14.35 4.15
N SER A 70 6.52 -15.15 3.14
CA SER A 70 6.38 -14.78 1.73
C SER A 70 4.95 -14.40 1.34
N LYS A 71 3.93 -15.05 1.93
CA LYS A 71 2.52 -14.67 1.68
C LYS A 71 2.15 -13.27 2.13
N TYR A 72 2.94 -12.67 3.03
CA TYR A 72 2.66 -11.34 3.59
C TYR A 72 3.66 -10.27 3.11
N ASP A 73 4.68 -10.62 2.32
CA ASP A 73 5.68 -9.65 1.84
C ASP A 73 5.05 -8.54 0.99
N ASP A 74 4.13 -8.90 0.07
CA ASP A 74 3.39 -7.94 -0.74
C ASP A 74 2.52 -7.02 0.12
N LEU A 75 1.83 -7.58 1.14
CA LEU A 75 1.01 -6.80 2.07
C LEU A 75 1.87 -5.85 2.90
N LEU A 76 3.04 -6.31 3.35
CA LEU A 76 4.00 -5.52 4.11
C LEU A 76 4.56 -4.38 3.25
N TYR A 77 4.86 -4.63 1.97
CA TYR A 77 5.28 -3.60 1.03
C TYR A 77 4.20 -2.52 0.85
N VAL A 78 2.93 -2.92 0.66
CA VAL A 78 1.81 -1.98 0.58
C VAL A 78 1.66 -1.16 1.86
N LEU A 79 1.73 -1.79 3.04
CA LEU A 79 1.66 -1.09 4.33
C LEU A 79 2.83 -0.12 4.54
N ARG A 80 4.06 -0.49 4.12
CA ARG A 80 5.22 0.40 4.20
C ARG A 80 5.04 1.63 3.32
N THR A 81 4.56 1.46 2.09
CA THR A 81 4.33 2.57 1.16
C THR A 81 3.14 3.47 1.55
N GLN A 82 2.20 2.98 2.37
CA GLN A 82 1.13 3.83 2.93
C GLN A 82 1.65 4.99 3.77
N THR A 83 2.82 4.87 4.40
CA THR A 83 3.40 5.97 5.18
C THR A 83 3.70 7.19 4.31
N THR A 84 4.13 6.98 3.07
CA THR A 84 4.32 8.04 2.06
C THR A 84 2.99 8.71 1.68
N CYS A 85 1.90 7.95 1.69
CA CYS A 85 0.56 8.45 1.38
C CYS A 85 -0.16 9.04 2.60
N LYS A 86 0.43 9.02 3.80
CA LYS A 86 -0.19 9.50 5.04
C LYS A 86 -0.79 10.91 4.92
N PRO A 87 -0.11 11.93 4.35
CA PRO A 87 -0.70 13.25 4.20
C PRO A 87 -1.98 13.26 3.35
N LEU A 88 -2.03 12.42 2.30
CA LEU A 88 -3.21 12.29 1.44
C LEU A 88 -4.36 11.62 2.20
N TYR A 89 -4.07 10.56 2.96
CA TYR A 89 -5.08 9.92 3.80
C TYR A 89 -5.63 10.87 4.85
N GLU A 90 -4.80 11.67 5.50
CA GLU A 90 -5.25 12.68 6.48
C GLU A 90 -6.21 13.71 5.86
N ILE A 91 -5.95 14.16 4.62
CA ILE A 91 -6.86 15.07 3.90
C ILE A 91 -8.20 14.38 3.66
N ILE A 92 -8.19 13.14 3.15
CA ILE A 92 -9.41 12.38 2.87
C ILE A 92 -10.20 12.12 4.17
N ILE A 93 -9.51 11.70 5.24
CA ILE A 93 -10.11 11.43 6.55
C ILE A 93 -10.72 12.71 7.13
N ARG A 94 -10.06 13.86 6.99
CA ARG A 94 -10.59 15.15 7.41
C ARG A 94 -11.91 15.48 6.70
N GLU A 95 -11.95 15.36 5.37
CA GLU A 95 -13.18 15.60 4.60
C GLU A 95 -14.30 14.60 4.98
N LEU A 96 -13.96 13.32 5.15
CA LEU A 96 -14.90 12.30 5.62
C LEU A 96 -15.45 12.62 7.01
N SER A 97 -14.59 13.10 7.91
CA SER A 97 -14.99 13.47 9.27
C SER A 97 -15.98 14.63 9.27
N ALA A 98 -15.85 15.59 8.34
CA ALA A 98 -16.77 16.72 8.21
C ALA A 98 -18.22 16.28 7.88
N LEU A 99 -18.40 15.11 7.27
CA LEU A 99 -19.72 14.54 6.98
C LEU A 99 -20.44 13.98 8.24
N ILE A 100 -19.72 13.85 9.36
CA ILE A 100 -20.26 13.31 10.62
C ILE A 100 -20.76 14.48 11.47
N LEU A 101 -22.07 14.57 11.68
CA LEU A 101 -22.68 15.71 12.39
C LEU A 101 -22.31 15.77 13.88
N HIS A 102 -22.35 14.63 14.57
CA HIS A 102 -22.17 14.59 16.02
C HIS A 102 -20.67 14.73 16.40
N PRO A 103 -20.30 15.69 17.27
CA PRO A 103 -18.90 16.08 17.49
C PRO A 103 -18.04 14.98 18.12
N VAL A 104 -18.57 14.25 19.11
CA VAL A 104 -17.83 13.15 19.77
C VAL A 104 -17.54 12.01 18.79
N THR A 105 -18.53 11.61 17.98
CA THR A 105 -18.34 10.52 17.01
C THR A 105 -17.45 10.95 15.84
N ARG A 106 -17.50 12.23 15.46
CA ARG A 106 -16.55 12.83 14.51
C ARG A 106 -15.12 12.73 15.02
N ASP A 107 -14.87 13.13 16.26
CA ASP A 107 -13.53 13.08 16.86
C ASP A 107 -13.02 11.64 17.01
N ILE A 108 -13.90 10.71 17.42
CA ILE A 108 -13.59 9.27 17.49
C ILE A 108 -13.19 8.73 16.12
N PHE A 109 -13.95 9.05 15.07
CA PHE A 109 -13.63 8.64 13.70
C PHE A 109 -12.31 9.23 13.24
N TYR A 110 -12.14 10.55 13.36
CA TYR A 110 -10.93 11.25 12.92
C TYR A 110 -9.68 10.70 13.63
N SER A 111 -9.69 10.66 14.96
CA SER A 111 -8.55 10.22 15.77
C SER A 111 -8.13 8.79 15.45
N ILE A 112 -9.09 7.84 15.44
CA ILE A 112 -8.81 6.43 15.12
C ILE A 112 -8.31 6.28 13.67
N SER A 113 -8.96 6.94 12.70
CA SER A 113 -8.56 6.85 11.29
C SER A 113 -7.19 7.48 11.01
N THR A 114 -6.75 8.47 11.79
CA THR A 114 -5.39 9.03 11.71
C THR A 114 -4.32 8.21 12.44
N GLY A 115 -4.73 7.11 13.10
CA GLY A 115 -3.82 6.16 13.74
C GLY A 115 -3.71 6.28 15.27
N GLU A 116 -4.58 7.06 15.93
CA GLU A 116 -4.61 7.06 17.39
C GLU A 116 -5.18 5.73 17.94
N SER A 117 -4.59 5.23 19.02
CA SER A 117 -5.06 4.00 19.68
C SER A 117 -6.50 4.14 20.16
N VAL A 118 -7.33 3.15 19.85
CA VAL A 118 -8.73 3.08 20.27
C VAL A 118 -8.87 3.17 21.80
N ALA A 119 -7.92 2.62 22.57
CA ALA A 119 -7.93 2.72 24.03
C ALA A 119 -7.77 4.17 24.51
N LYS A 120 -6.82 4.91 23.94
CA LYS A 120 -6.60 6.33 24.28
C LYS A 120 -7.81 7.20 23.95
N VAL A 121 -8.42 6.96 22.80
CA VAL A 121 -9.64 7.66 22.36
C VAL A 121 -10.81 7.34 23.29
N ALA A 122 -10.96 6.07 23.68
CA ALA A 122 -12.00 5.62 24.61
C ALA A 122 -11.87 6.32 25.98
N ASP A 123 -10.66 6.38 26.54
CA ASP A 123 -10.36 7.04 27.81
C ASP A 123 -10.67 8.54 27.76
N ARG A 124 -10.26 9.24 26.68
CA ARG A 124 -10.51 10.67 26.48
C ARG A 124 -11.99 11.02 26.51
N HIS A 125 -12.83 10.18 25.89
CA HIS A 125 -14.27 10.39 25.82
C HIS A 125 -15.04 9.77 26.98
N ARG A 126 -14.36 9.07 27.90
CA ARG A 126 -14.96 8.31 29.01
C ARG A 126 -15.97 7.27 28.53
N ILE A 127 -15.63 6.57 27.46
CA ILE A 127 -16.45 5.53 26.83
C ILE A 127 -15.68 4.21 26.88
N THR A 128 -16.38 3.08 26.96
CA THR A 128 -15.69 1.78 26.95
C THR A 128 -15.05 1.49 25.60
N TYR A 129 -13.96 0.72 25.59
CA TYR A 129 -13.28 0.29 24.36
C TYR A 129 -14.25 -0.36 23.36
N GLY A 130 -15.08 -1.29 23.82
CA GLY A 130 -16.06 -1.99 22.98
C GLY A 130 -17.10 -1.05 22.38
N LYS A 131 -17.58 -0.06 23.15
CA LYS A 131 -18.54 0.93 22.63
C LYS A 131 -17.89 1.88 21.62
N THR A 132 -16.62 2.25 21.84
CA THR A 132 -15.82 3.04 20.91
C THR A 132 -15.67 2.34 19.55
N LEU A 133 -15.33 1.05 19.55
CA LEU A 133 -15.29 0.23 18.34
C LEU A 133 -16.66 0.14 17.65
N GLN A 134 -17.73 -0.06 18.41
CA GLN A 134 -19.08 -0.11 17.84
C GLN A 134 -19.44 1.20 17.12
N MET A 135 -19.15 2.35 17.74
CA MET A 135 -19.41 3.66 17.12
C MET A 135 -18.58 3.85 15.85
N TYR A 136 -17.28 3.54 15.90
CA TYR A 136 -16.39 3.64 14.76
C TYR A 136 -16.87 2.78 13.57
N ASN A 137 -17.23 1.52 13.83
CA ASN A 137 -17.73 0.61 12.80
C ASN A 137 -19.08 1.04 12.23
N SER A 138 -19.98 1.60 13.04
CA SER A 138 -21.26 2.16 12.56
C SER A 138 -21.04 3.34 11.61
N ILE A 139 -20.06 4.21 11.90
CA ILE A 139 -19.68 5.32 11.03
C ILE A 139 -19.14 4.80 9.70
N LEU A 140 -18.21 3.83 9.72
CA LEU A 140 -17.66 3.22 8.51
C LEU A 140 -18.75 2.60 7.62
N LYS A 141 -19.72 1.89 8.22
CA LYS A 141 -20.89 1.36 7.49
C LYS A 141 -21.70 2.48 6.85
N GLY A 142 -21.97 3.56 7.59
CA GLY A 142 -22.68 4.72 7.09
C GLY A 142 -21.96 5.43 5.93
N LEU A 143 -20.63 5.57 6.02
CA LEU A 143 -19.81 6.16 4.96
C LEU A 143 -19.78 5.28 3.70
N LYS A 144 -19.71 3.95 3.85
CA LYS A 144 -19.77 3.00 2.72
C LYS A 144 -21.05 3.16 1.90
N LEU A 145 -22.18 3.38 2.58
CA LEU A 145 -23.48 3.61 1.93
C LEU A 145 -23.58 5.01 1.27
N LYS A 146 -22.74 5.95 1.69
CA LYS A 146 -22.69 7.34 1.21
C LYS A 146 -21.52 7.61 0.25
N LYS A 147 -20.88 6.57 -0.32
CA LYS A 147 -19.73 6.71 -1.22
C LYS A 147 -19.99 7.66 -2.40
N ASP A 148 -21.23 7.68 -2.92
CA ASP A 148 -21.61 8.52 -4.06
C ASP A 148 -21.83 9.98 -3.66
N ILE A 149 -22.05 10.26 -2.36
CA ILE A 149 -22.11 11.61 -1.80
C ILE A 149 -20.72 12.25 -1.82
N LEU A 150 -19.63 11.49 -1.63
CA LEU A 150 -18.26 12.04 -1.75
C LEU A 150 -17.92 12.40 -3.19
N ALA A 151 -18.33 11.59 -4.16
CA ALA A 151 -18.19 11.92 -5.58
C ALA A 151 -18.98 13.20 -5.91
N THR A 152 -20.19 13.32 -5.36
CA THR A 152 -21.04 14.50 -5.52
C THR A 152 -20.50 15.73 -4.78
N TYR A 153 -19.93 15.55 -3.59
CA TYR A 153 -19.34 16.62 -2.77
C TYR A 153 -18.02 17.11 -3.38
N ARG A 154 -17.15 16.22 -3.86
CA ARG A 154 -15.94 16.58 -4.61
C ARG A 154 -16.30 17.37 -5.86
N LYS A 155 -17.28 16.89 -6.64
CA LYS A 155 -17.81 17.63 -7.80
C LYS A 155 -18.33 19.01 -7.39
N ARG A 156 -19.18 19.11 -6.36
CA ARG A 156 -19.74 20.39 -5.89
C ARG A 156 -18.70 21.32 -5.26
N ALA A 157 -17.70 20.81 -4.56
CA ALA A 157 -16.63 21.60 -3.96
C ALA A 157 -15.68 22.13 -5.03
N ILE A 158 -15.38 21.31 -6.04
CA ILE A 158 -14.65 21.73 -7.24
C ILE A 158 -15.46 22.75 -8.03
N ASP A 159 -16.73 22.47 -8.33
CA ASP A 159 -17.64 23.39 -9.04
C ASP A 159 -17.81 24.71 -8.27
N ALA A 160 -17.98 24.66 -6.94
CA ALA A 160 -18.08 25.86 -6.10
C ALA A 160 -16.76 26.63 -6.02
N ARG A 161 -15.60 25.94 -5.97
CA ARG A 161 -14.28 26.57 -6.05
C ARG A 161 -14.07 27.24 -7.41
N PHE A 162 -14.43 26.57 -8.51
CA PHE A 162 -14.35 27.13 -9.86
C PHE A 162 -15.30 28.32 -10.04
N LEU A 163 -16.55 28.23 -9.59
CA LEU A 163 -17.49 29.34 -9.62
C LEU A 163 -16.99 30.53 -8.77
N SER A 164 -16.36 30.27 -7.61
CA SER A 164 -15.76 31.33 -6.78
C SER A 164 -14.48 31.94 -7.36
N LEU A 165 -13.76 31.24 -8.23
CA LEU A 165 -12.59 31.76 -8.97
C LEU A 165 -13.01 32.60 -10.18
N VAL A 166 -14.17 32.32 -10.76
CA VAL A 166 -14.76 33.11 -11.86
C VAL A 166 -15.44 34.37 -11.32
N ASP A 167 -16.12 34.27 -10.17
CA ASP A 167 -16.70 35.40 -9.44
C ASP A 167 -15.66 36.02 -8.50
N ASN A 168 -14.82 36.94 -9.01
CA ASN A 168 -13.75 37.67 -8.31
C ASN A 168 -14.17 38.45 -7.02
N ASN A 169 -15.34 38.20 -6.42
CA ASN A 169 -15.96 39.09 -5.43
C ASN A 169 -16.22 38.47 -4.04
N LYS A 170 -15.65 37.31 -3.70
CA LYS A 170 -15.68 36.83 -2.32
C LYS A 170 -14.31 36.38 -1.85
N ASN A 171 -13.69 37.24 -1.03
CA ASN A 171 -12.52 37.01 -0.19
C ASN A 171 -12.66 35.71 0.62
N ILE A 172 -12.33 34.58 0.00
CA ILE A 172 -11.81 33.41 0.69
C ILE A 172 -10.32 33.44 0.42
N ASN A 173 -9.51 33.03 1.39
CA ASN A 173 -8.05 33.10 1.35
C ASN A 173 -7.48 32.20 0.22
N VAL A 174 -7.50 32.65 -1.04
CA VAL A 174 -7.03 31.93 -2.26
C VAL A 174 -5.66 32.44 -2.73
N GLY A 175 -4.79 32.88 -1.82
CA GLY A 175 -3.45 33.35 -2.20
C GLY A 175 -2.54 32.26 -2.78
N GLN A 176 -2.87 30.97 -2.58
CA GLN A 176 -1.99 29.85 -2.95
C GLN A 176 -2.32 29.18 -4.30
N GLU A 177 -3.43 29.51 -4.96
CA GLU A 177 -3.84 28.85 -6.22
C GLU A 177 -4.13 29.82 -7.38
N GLU A 178 -4.21 31.14 -7.11
CA GLU A 178 -4.42 32.16 -8.15
C GLU A 178 -3.26 32.24 -9.16
N TRP A 179 -2.05 31.85 -8.73
CA TRP A 179 -0.88 31.75 -9.61
C TRP A 179 -1.03 30.69 -10.72
N ILE A 180 -1.85 29.66 -10.50
CA ILE A 180 -2.06 28.57 -11.47
C ILE A 180 -2.80 29.11 -12.69
N LEU A 181 -3.78 29.99 -12.49
CA LEU A 181 -4.51 30.65 -13.58
C LEU A 181 -3.60 31.56 -14.40
N GLN A 182 -2.63 32.19 -13.75
CA GLN A 182 -1.61 33.05 -14.38
C GLN A 182 -0.44 32.26 -14.99
N LEU A 183 -0.40 30.93 -14.82
CA LEU A 183 0.70 30.11 -15.30
C LEU A 183 0.75 30.13 -16.83
N PRO A 184 1.90 30.45 -17.46
CA PRO A 184 2.00 30.47 -18.91
C PRO A 184 1.79 29.09 -19.53
N VAL A 185 1.06 29.01 -20.64
CA VAL A 185 0.79 27.75 -21.37
C VAL A 185 2.08 27.02 -21.74
N ARG A 186 3.15 27.74 -22.08
CA ARG A 186 4.48 27.18 -22.35
C ARG A 186 5.10 26.37 -21.20
N LYS A 187 4.61 26.53 -19.97
CA LYS A 187 5.05 25.74 -18.81
C LYS A 187 4.31 24.42 -18.68
N VAL A 188 3.12 24.30 -19.29
CA VAL A 188 2.23 23.14 -19.19
C VAL A 188 2.07 22.37 -20.51
N ALA A 189 2.24 23.02 -21.65
CA ALA A 189 2.21 22.41 -22.98
C ALA A 189 3.64 22.13 -23.49
N ASP A 190 3.78 21.14 -24.38
CA ASP A 190 5.01 20.96 -25.15
C ASP A 190 5.25 22.14 -26.12
N THR A 191 6.47 22.30 -26.61
CA THR A 191 6.87 23.44 -27.45
C THR A 191 5.95 23.64 -28.67
N ARG A 192 5.51 22.54 -29.28
CA ARG A 192 4.69 22.56 -30.49
C ARG A 192 3.27 23.01 -30.18
N LEU A 193 2.65 22.43 -29.15
CA LEU A 193 1.32 22.80 -28.71
C LEU A 193 1.28 24.21 -28.11
N ALA A 194 2.31 24.60 -27.38
CA ALA A 194 2.46 25.97 -26.88
C ALA A 194 2.47 26.97 -28.04
N ASN A 195 3.19 26.70 -29.13
CA ASN A 195 3.22 27.59 -30.30
C ASN A 195 1.85 27.67 -30.99
N ILE A 196 1.16 26.54 -31.15
CA ILE A 196 -0.20 26.51 -31.72
C ILE A 196 -1.17 27.34 -30.86
N LEU A 197 -1.12 27.16 -29.55
CA LEU A 197 -1.96 27.89 -28.59
C LEU A 197 -1.62 29.39 -28.57
N TYR A 198 -0.34 29.74 -28.68
CA TYR A 198 0.10 31.14 -28.80
C TYR A 198 -0.43 31.81 -30.08
N ASN A 199 -0.52 31.07 -31.19
CA ASN A 199 -1.11 31.59 -32.43
C ASN A 199 -2.63 31.77 -32.35
N GLN A 200 -3.28 31.16 -31.36
CA GLN A 200 -4.69 31.36 -31.01
C GLN A 200 -4.87 32.35 -29.85
N ASP A 201 -3.82 33.10 -29.54
CA ASP A 201 -3.72 34.07 -28.44
C ASP A 201 -3.95 33.52 -27.03
N VAL A 202 -3.68 32.23 -26.84
CA VAL A 202 -3.78 31.53 -25.56
C VAL A 202 -2.42 31.58 -24.86
N ARG A 203 -2.29 32.43 -23.84
CA ARG A 203 -1.00 32.69 -23.19
C ARG A 203 -0.89 32.03 -21.83
N THR A 204 -2.01 31.90 -21.12
CA THR A 204 -2.10 31.41 -19.74
C THR A 204 -3.03 30.20 -19.62
N VAL A 205 -2.96 29.50 -18.49
CA VAL A 205 -3.92 28.43 -18.16
C VAL A 205 -5.34 28.98 -18.09
N LYS A 206 -5.54 30.23 -17.67
CA LYS A 206 -6.85 30.89 -17.71
C LYS A 206 -7.41 30.97 -19.13
N ASP A 207 -6.62 31.47 -20.09
CA ASP A 207 -7.06 31.58 -21.49
C ASP A 207 -7.41 30.20 -22.08
N LEU A 208 -6.65 29.17 -21.68
CA LEU A 208 -6.92 27.79 -22.06
C LEU A 208 -8.24 27.28 -21.48
N LEU A 209 -8.53 27.63 -20.22
CA LEU A 209 -9.79 27.32 -19.55
C LEU A 209 -10.97 28.02 -20.23
N ASP A 210 -10.81 29.26 -20.67
CA ASP A 210 -11.85 30.01 -21.37
C ASP A 210 -12.24 29.35 -22.71
N ILE A 211 -11.28 28.72 -23.41
CA ILE A 211 -11.56 27.96 -24.64
C ILE A 211 -12.37 26.70 -24.36
N VAL A 212 -12.01 25.96 -23.31
CA VAL A 212 -12.68 24.69 -22.98
C VAL A 212 -13.99 24.91 -22.21
N SER A 213 -14.18 26.11 -21.65
CA SER A 213 -15.41 26.55 -21.00
C SER A 213 -16.57 26.52 -22.00
N GLY A 214 -17.42 25.50 -21.87
CA GLY A 214 -18.60 25.29 -22.72
C GLY A 214 -18.46 24.24 -23.83
N ARG A 215 -17.24 23.80 -24.19
CA ARG A 215 -17.01 22.75 -25.22
C ARG A 215 -16.24 21.53 -24.70
N GLY A 216 -15.70 21.62 -23.48
CA GLY A 216 -14.90 20.59 -22.83
C GLY A 216 -13.51 20.42 -23.42
N TRP A 217 -12.66 19.67 -22.73
CA TRP A 217 -11.24 19.53 -23.09
C TRP A 217 -11.00 18.93 -24.48
N LYS A 218 -11.87 18.01 -24.94
CA LYS A 218 -11.79 17.43 -26.30
C LYS A 218 -11.91 18.48 -27.42
N SER A 219 -12.43 19.67 -27.14
CA SER A 219 -12.48 20.75 -28.13
C SER A 219 -11.09 21.19 -28.59
N LEU A 220 -10.05 21.01 -27.77
CA LEU A 220 -8.66 21.31 -28.14
C LEU A 220 -8.16 20.45 -29.30
N LEU A 221 -8.66 19.22 -29.46
CA LEU A 221 -8.33 18.35 -30.60
C LEU A 221 -8.92 18.85 -31.92
N ARG A 222 -9.83 19.84 -31.89
CA ARG A 222 -10.39 20.49 -33.09
C ARG A 222 -9.55 21.68 -33.54
N ILE A 223 -8.58 22.12 -32.74
CA ILE A 223 -7.64 23.17 -33.13
C ILE A 223 -6.66 22.57 -34.13
N GLU A 224 -6.50 23.25 -35.27
CA GLU A 224 -5.59 22.82 -36.32
C GLU A 224 -4.16 22.66 -35.79
N GLY A 225 -3.54 21.53 -36.12
CA GLY A 225 -2.20 21.19 -35.64
C GLY A 225 -2.15 20.54 -34.26
N VAL A 226 -3.23 20.50 -33.46
CA VAL A 226 -3.19 19.81 -32.17
C VAL A 226 -3.23 18.29 -32.37
N GLY A 227 -2.19 17.61 -31.89
CA GLY A 227 -2.06 16.15 -31.98
C GLY A 227 -2.50 15.48 -30.69
N LYS A 228 -3.01 14.23 -30.78
CA LYS A 228 -3.46 13.45 -29.61
C LYS A 228 -2.40 13.33 -28.52
N THR A 229 -1.14 13.06 -28.90
CA THR A 229 -0.03 12.93 -27.95
C THR A 229 0.20 14.21 -27.16
N SER A 230 0.33 15.35 -27.85
CA SER A 230 0.48 16.66 -27.20
C SER A 230 -0.71 17.03 -26.33
N TYR A 231 -1.92 16.68 -26.76
CA TYR A 231 -3.15 16.87 -26.00
C TYR A 231 -3.15 16.09 -24.68
N TYR A 232 -2.79 14.80 -24.70
CA TYR A 232 -2.74 14.00 -23.48
C TYR A 232 -1.59 14.43 -22.55
N HIS A 233 -0.43 14.80 -23.09
CA HIS A 233 0.66 15.34 -22.28
C HIS A 233 0.26 16.65 -21.56
N LEU A 234 -0.47 17.54 -22.26
CA LEU A 234 -1.03 18.74 -21.65
C LEU A 234 -1.99 18.37 -20.51
N LEU A 235 -2.95 17.46 -20.74
CA LEU A 235 -3.89 17.02 -19.71
C LEU A 235 -3.21 16.41 -18.50
N SER A 236 -2.24 15.51 -18.69
CA SER A 236 -1.48 14.92 -17.58
C SER A 236 -0.74 15.99 -16.78
N LYS A 237 -0.15 16.98 -17.47
CA LYS A 237 0.58 18.06 -16.79
C LYS A 237 -0.35 19.01 -16.04
N LEU A 238 -1.53 19.30 -16.60
CA LEU A 238 -2.59 20.06 -15.93
C LEU A 238 -3.19 19.30 -14.74
N GLN A 239 -3.31 17.99 -14.84
CA GLN A 239 -3.73 17.12 -13.74
C GLN A 239 -2.71 17.13 -12.59
N MET A 240 -1.41 17.07 -12.90
CA MET A 240 -0.34 17.14 -11.90
C MET A 240 -0.35 18.46 -11.11
N ILE A 241 -0.78 19.55 -11.71
CA ILE A 241 -0.88 20.87 -11.05
C ILE A 241 -2.30 21.18 -10.53
N GLY A 242 -3.21 20.20 -10.53
CA GLY A 242 -4.54 20.32 -9.94
C GLY A 242 -5.58 21.08 -10.77
N VAL A 243 -5.31 21.36 -12.05
CA VAL A 243 -6.25 22.06 -12.96
C VAL A 243 -7.32 21.12 -13.53
N VAL A 244 -7.02 19.82 -13.65
CA VAL A 244 -7.90 18.80 -14.23
C VAL A 244 -8.01 17.59 -13.30
N ASP A 245 -9.20 17.00 -13.15
CA ASP A 245 -9.44 15.77 -12.36
C ASP A 245 -9.71 14.55 -13.28
N GLU A 246 -9.31 13.35 -12.81
CA GLU A 246 -9.49 12.03 -13.43
C GLU A 246 -10.96 11.72 -13.83
N SER A 247 -11.92 12.43 -13.25
CA SER A 247 -13.33 12.37 -13.63
C SER A 247 -13.59 12.78 -15.09
N LEU A 248 -12.72 13.60 -15.70
CA LEU A 248 -12.90 14.04 -17.08
C LEU A 248 -12.68 12.90 -18.08
N ASP A 249 -11.68 12.04 -17.87
CA ASP A 249 -11.44 10.89 -18.75
C ASP A 249 -12.61 9.89 -18.76
N ARG A 250 -13.31 9.71 -17.63
CA ARG A 250 -14.55 8.90 -17.59
C ARG A 250 -15.68 9.50 -18.43
N ILE A 251 -15.80 10.82 -18.48
CA ILE A 251 -16.75 11.53 -19.35
C ILE A 251 -16.30 11.41 -20.82
N LEU A 252 -15.00 11.40 -21.08
CA LEU A 252 -14.44 11.25 -22.42
C LEU A 252 -14.59 9.82 -22.98
N ALA A 253 -14.56 8.79 -22.14
CA ALA A 253 -14.75 7.39 -22.56
C ALA A 253 -16.23 7.03 -22.78
N GLY A 254 -17.17 7.68 -22.08
CA GLY A 254 -18.61 7.39 -22.15
C GLY A 254 -19.33 7.86 -23.42
N CYS A 255 -18.73 8.74 -24.23
CA CYS A 255 -19.37 9.28 -25.45
C CYS A 255 -19.10 8.48 -26.73
N SER A 256 -18.60 7.24 -26.64
CA SER A 256 -18.34 6.40 -27.82
C SER A 256 -19.38 5.30 -28.08
N ASN A 257 -20.43 5.18 -27.26
CA ASN A 257 -21.52 4.25 -27.54
C ASN A 257 -22.84 5.01 -27.74
N GLY A 258 -23.03 5.49 -28.97
CA GLY A 258 -24.27 6.12 -29.37
C GLY A 258 -24.32 6.27 -30.88
N SER A 259 -24.43 5.15 -31.61
CA SER A 259 -25.01 5.06 -32.96
C SER A 259 -25.09 3.61 -33.44
N SER A 260 -26.26 2.98 -33.26
CA SER A 260 -26.91 2.20 -34.31
C SER A 260 -28.34 1.82 -33.92
N ILE A 261 -29.30 2.57 -34.49
CA ILE A 261 -30.53 2.12 -35.19
C ILE A 261 -31.49 1.25 -34.34
N ILE A 262 -32.76 1.63 -34.16
CA ILE A 262 -33.85 1.37 -35.11
C ILE A 262 -34.89 2.50 -35.09
N ASN A 263 -35.19 3.00 -36.30
CA ASN A 263 -36.43 3.66 -36.68
C ASN A 263 -37.60 2.67 -36.58
N ASP A 264 -38.71 3.07 -35.96
CA ASP A 264 -40.04 2.62 -36.39
C ASP A 264 -40.83 3.88 -36.77
N GLY A 265 -41.17 4.00 -38.07
CA GLY A 265 -41.88 5.13 -38.69
C GLY A 265 -41.36 5.43 -40.09
#